data_AF-A0A8J6I5A8-F1
#
_entry.id   AF-A0A8J6I5A8-F1
#
_cell.length_a   1.000
_cell.length_b   1.000
_cell.length_c   1.000
_cell.angle_alpha   90.00
_cell.angle_beta   90.00
_cell.angle_gamma   90.00
#
_symmetry.space_group_name_H-M   'P 1'
#
loop_
_entity.id
_entity.type
_entity.pdbx_description
1 polymer ?
#
loop_
_entity_poly.entity_id
_entity_poly.type
_entity_poly.pdbx_seq_one_letter_code
_entity_poly.pdbx_strand_id
1 'polypeptide(L)'
;MGSQPGKGAVSGEPATLAEAVDAVAGQLSPALAEYFRAEVPGAGEHVCHQVLAAAYTENIDGLRDRLRDVWGLVAWPVRGGGRVVFDGVRGPADMLRVSGPVWWEDGAQREHLTDPARLADVLLGGGDVGAELVNSAVNSAVAKCRLPVLAADALTVAGALGPDAGVLLLEQLSTAGHNVHPCGRTRLGMSISDVMRFDVGVEGVELPVVAVRRDVHVGDDVGALLGLPEAEPGYVLQPVHPW
;
A
#
# COMPACT_ATOMS: atom_id res chain seq x y z
N MET A 1 -17.96 3.25 -25.65
CA MET A 1 -17.07 3.19 -24.47
C MET A 1 -17.94 2.77 -23.30
N GLY A 2 -17.89 1.50 -22.93
CA GLY A 2 -18.70 0.98 -21.82
C GLY A 2 -18.09 1.42 -20.50
N SER A 3 -18.86 2.13 -19.69
CA SER A 3 -18.52 2.42 -18.29
C SER A 3 -18.40 1.09 -17.56
N GLN A 4 -17.22 0.77 -17.02
CA GLN A 4 -17.13 -0.30 -16.03
C GLN A 4 -18.05 0.04 -14.86
N PRO A 5 -18.81 -0.92 -14.32
CA PRO A 5 -19.54 -0.70 -13.08
C PRO A 5 -18.50 -0.34 -12.01
N GLY A 6 -18.63 0.85 -11.44
CA GLY A 6 -17.78 1.28 -10.34
C GLY A 6 -17.82 0.19 -9.26
N LYS A 7 -16.63 -0.22 -8.78
CA LYS A 7 -16.54 -1.00 -7.55
C LYS A 7 -17.26 -0.18 -6.49
N GLY A 8 -18.49 -0.54 -6.17
CA GLY A 8 -19.25 0.12 -5.13
C GLY A 8 -18.42 0.05 -3.86
N ALA A 9 -18.10 1.20 -3.27
CA ALA A 9 -17.50 1.26 -1.95
C ALA A 9 -18.26 0.30 -1.05
N VAL A 10 -17.54 -0.65 -0.45
CA VAL A 10 -18.14 -1.56 0.51
C VAL A 10 -18.57 -0.68 1.68
N SER A 11 -19.89 -0.53 1.87
CA SER A 11 -20.44 0.29 2.94
C SER A 11 -19.87 -0.19 4.28
N GLY A 12 -19.05 0.64 4.93
CA GLY A 12 -18.37 0.30 6.19
C GLY A 12 -16.86 0.48 6.21
N GLU A 13 -16.23 0.93 5.12
CA GLU A 13 -14.81 1.30 5.18
C GLU A 13 -14.59 2.55 6.05
N PRO A 14 -13.53 2.58 6.89
CA PRO A 14 -13.24 3.70 7.77
C PRO A 14 -12.95 4.96 6.94
N ALA A 15 -13.55 6.08 7.34
CA ALA A 15 -13.40 7.35 6.63
C ALA A 15 -12.10 8.08 7.02
N THR A 16 -11.51 7.72 8.16
CA THR A 16 -10.30 8.33 8.69
C THR A 16 -9.28 7.27 9.10
N LEU A 17 -8.01 7.67 9.19
CA LEU A 17 -6.94 6.80 9.68
C LEU A 17 -7.19 6.38 11.13
N ALA A 18 -7.71 7.27 11.98
CA ALA A 18 -7.99 6.97 13.38
C ALA A 18 -9.04 5.86 13.54
N GLU A 19 -10.15 5.94 12.81
CA GLU A 19 -11.19 4.89 12.80
C GLU A 19 -10.63 3.54 12.31
N ALA A 20 -9.78 3.59 11.27
CA ALA A 20 -9.16 2.39 10.72
C ALA A 20 -8.22 1.71 11.74
N VAL A 21 -7.46 2.50 12.50
CA VAL A 21 -6.54 1.99 13.54
C VAL A 21 -7.28 1.19 14.58
N ASP A 22 -8.38 1.71 15.11
CA ASP A 22 -9.13 1.02 16.17
C ASP A 22 -9.73 -0.29 15.66
N ALA A 23 -10.29 -0.28 14.45
CA ALA A 23 -10.86 -1.47 13.81
C ALA A 23 -9.80 -2.55 13.54
N VAL A 24 -8.61 -2.16 13.10
CA VAL A 24 -7.50 -3.08 12.79
C VAL A 24 -6.88 -3.62 14.08
N ALA A 25 -6.60 -2.75 15.05
CA ALA A 25 -5.94 -3.15 16.28
C ALA A 25 -6.80 -4.11 17.12
N GLY A 26 -8.14 -4.05 17.00
CA GLY A 26 -9.05 -5.02 17.59
C GLY A 26 -8.97 -6.44 17.00
N GLN A 27 -8.36 -6.60 15.81
CA GLN A 27 -8.19 -7.88 15.12
C GLN A 27 -6.78 -8.49 15.30
N LEU A 28 -5.86 -7.74 15.92
CA LEU A 28 -4.47 -8.16 16.14
C LEU A 28 -4.28 -8.72 17.56
N SER A 29 -3.22 -9.52 17.74
CA SER A 29 -2.79 -9.89 19.09
C SER A 29 -2.34 -8.64 19.87
N PRO A 30 -2.41 -8.61 21.21
CA PRO A 30 -2.06 -7.41 21.99
C PRO A 30 -0.68 -6.84 21.66
N ALA A 31 0.33 -7.71 21.52
CA ALA A 31 1.69 -7.30 21.16
C ALA A 31 1.75 -6.69 19.75
N LEU A 32 1.14 -7.34 18.75
CA LEU A 32 1.10 -6.78 17.38
C LEU A 32 0.29 -5.49 17.31
N ALA A 33 -0.78 -5.36 18.08
CA ALA A 33 -1.60 -4.17 18.14
C ALA A 33 -0.84 -2.97 18.73
N GLU A 34 0.08 -3.20 19.67
CA GLU A 34 0.98 -2.16 20.20
C GLU A 34 1.96 -1.69 19.13
N TYR A 35 2.67 -2.62 18.47
CA TYR A 35 3.58 -2.28 17.37
C TYR A 35 2.85 -1.58 16.22
N PHE A 36 1.66 -2.06 15.85
CA PHE A 36 0.85 -1.47 14.79
C PHE A 36 0.52 -0.01 15.10
N ARG A 37 0.05 0.30 16.32
CA ARG A 37 -0.23 1.68 16.72
C ARG A 37 1.02 2.56 16.69
N ALA A 38 2.19 2.01 17.02
CA ALA A 38 3.46 2.75 16.96
C ALA A 38 3.88 3.09 15.52
N GLU A 39 3.58 2.22 14.55
CA GLU A 39 3.96 2.39 13.13
C GLU A 39 2.99 3.26 12.32
N VAL A 40 1.73 3.34 12.73
CA VAL A 40 0.67 4.07 12.02
C VAL A 40 1.03 5.53 11.70
N PRO A 41 1.55 6.35 12.64
CA PRO A 41 1.85 7.75 12.34
C PRO A 41 2.85 7.91 11.19
N GLY A 42 3.92 7.10 11.21
CA GLY A 42 4.93 7.10 10.14
C GLY A 42 4.39 6.53 8.82
N ALA A 43 3.46 5.58 8.86
CA ALA A 43 2.81 5.08 7.65
C ALA A 43 1.84 6.10 7.03
N GLY A 44 1.05 6.81 7.84
CA GLY A 44 0.18 7.89 7.38
C GLY A 44 0.97 9.04 6.76
N GLU A 45 2.03 9.49 7.43
CA GLU A 45 2.95 10.52 6.90
C GLU A 45 3.60 10.08 5.58
N HIS A 46 4.05 8.81 5.48
CA HIS A 46 4.62 8.29 4.25
C HIS A 46 3.63 8.31 3.08
N VAL A 47 2.38 7.92 3.31
CA VAL A 47 1.34 7.98 2.26
C VAL A 47 1.04 9.43 1.89
N CYS A 48 0.98 10.36 2.85
CA CYS A 48 0.87 11.80 2.55
C CYS A 48 2.01 12.30 1.65
N HIS A 49 3.25 11.89 1.92
CA HIS A 49 4.40 12.22 1.06
C HIS A 49 4.24 11.66 -0.35
N GLN A 50 3.76 10.42 -0.50
CA GLN A 50 3.50 9.82 -1.80
C GLN A 50 2.38 10.53 -2.57
N VAL A 51 1.32 10.98 -1.88
CA VAL A 51 0.23 11.76 -2.52
C VAL A 51 0.79 13.05 -3.12
N LEU A 52 1.61 13.78 -2.36
CA LEU A 52 2.24 15.02 -2.84
C LEU A 52 3.23 14.75 -3.99
N ALA A 53 4.01 13.67 -3.91
CA ALA A 53 4.93 13.27 -4.96
C ALA A 53 4.20 12.89 -6.26
N ALA A 54 3.09 12.15 -6.15
CA ALA A 54 2.23 11.80 -7.27
C ALA A 54 1.57 13.04 -7.87
N ALA A 55 1.02 13.93 -7.04
CA ALA A 55 0.42 15.18 -7.50
C ALA A 55 1.42 16.07 -8.26
N TYR A 56 2.68 16.12 -7.81
CA TYR A 56 3.74 16.80 -8.55
C TYR A 56 4.01 16.11 -9.88
N THR A 57 4.22 14.79 -9.87
CA THR A 57 4.58 14.01 -11.06
C THR A 57 3.52 14.13 -12.16
N GLU A 58 2.25 14.06 -11.78
CA GLU A 58 1.09 14.20 -12.66
C GLU A 58 0.72 15.67 -12.96
N ASN A 59 1.44 16.62 -12.36
CA ASN A 59 1.23 18.07 -12.49
C ASN A 59 -0.22 18.48 -12.15
N ILE A 60 -0.78 17.87 -11.11
CA ILE A 60 -2.11 18.21 -10.60
C ILE A 60 -2.15 19.69 -10.24
N ASP A 61 -3.12 20.42 -10.78
CA ASP A 61 -3.27 21.88 -10.63
C ASP A 61 -2.04 22.72 -10.99
N GLY A 62 -1.18 22.19 -11.86
CA GLY A 62 0.06 22.84 -12.26
C GLY A 62 1.11 22.83 -11.14
N LEU A 63 1.03 21.90 -10.19
CA LEU A 63 1.96 21.83 -9.06
C LEU A 63 3.42 21.79 -9.53
N ARG A 64 3.76 20.88 -10.44
CA ARG A 64 5.12 20.82 -10.99
C ARG A 64 5.52 22.09 -11.71
N ASP A 65 4.61 22.72 -12.45
CA ASP A 65 4.91 23.97 -13.14
C ASP A 65 5.25 25.12 -12.17
N ARG A 66 4.63 25.14 -10.99
CA ARG A 66 4.90 26.11 -9.93
C ARG A 66 6.18 25.80 -9.15
N LEU A 67 6.64 24.55 -9.19
CA LEU A 67 7.73 24.04 -8.38
C LEU A 67 8.99 23.66 -9.20
N ARG A 68 9.14 24.17 -10.42
CA ARG A 68 10.20 23.76 -11.38
C ARG A 68 11.62 23.80 -10.80
N ASP A 69 11.89 24.73 -9.88
CA ASP A 69 13.21 24.98 -9.27
C ASP A 69 13.24 24.72 -7.75
N VAL A 70 12.34 23.87 -7.25
CA VAL A 70 12.15 23.71 -5.79
C VAL A 70 13.30 22.98 -5.11
N TRP A 71 13.83 23.67 -4.11
CA TRP A 71 14.71 23.17 -3.07
C TRP A 71 14.28 23.80 -1.73
N GLY A 72 13.55 23.04 -0.93
CA GLY A 72 13.15 23.46 0.42
C GLY A 72 11.64 23.61 0.59
N LEU A 73 11.24 24.59 1.41
CA LEU A 73 9.86 24.78 1.82
C LEU A 73 8.94 25.17 0.65
N VAL A 74 7.96 24.32 0.38
CA VAL A 74 6.88 24.52 -0.58
C VAL A 74 5.63 24.98 0.16
N ALA A 75 4.93 25.96 -0.42
CA ALA A 75 3.60 26.37 0.00
C ALA A 75 2.66 26.32 -1.21
N TRP A 76 1.83 25.28 -1.29
CA TRP A 76 0.95 25.01 -2.42
C TRP A 76 -0.49 25.46 -2.11
N PRO A 77 -1.02 26.51 -2.78
CA PRO A 77 -2.41 26.92 -2.63
C PRO A 77 -3.36 25.86 -3.20
N VAL A 78 -4.40 25.49 -2.44
CA VAL A 78 -5.36 24.45 -2.80
C VAL A 78 -6.73 25.05 -3.12
N ARG A 79 -7.53 24.34 -3.93
CA ARG A 79 -8.80 24.87 -4.48
C ARG A 79 -9.84 25.25 -3.41
N GLY A 80 -9.81 24.61 -2.25
CA GLY A 80 -10.72 24.88 -1.12
C GLY A 80 -10.32 26.08 -0.24
N GLY A 81 -9.24 26.78 -0.57
CA GLY A 81 -8.66 27.83 0.27
C GLY A 81 -7.55 27.29 1.19
N GLY A 82 -6.73 28.22 1.69
CA GLY A 82 -5.51 27.87 2.42
C GLY A 82 -4.41 27.30 1.52
N ARG A 83 -3.44 26.63 2.14
CA ARG A 83 -2.28 26.04 1.46
C ARG A 83 -1.75 24.82 2.20
N VAL A 84 -1.21 23.88 1.44
CA VAL A 84 -0.42 22.75 1.97
C VAL A 84 1.05 23.14 1.96
N VAL A 85 1.73 22.95 3.10
CA VAL A 85 3.10 23.36 3.34
C VAL A 85 3.95 22.14 3.69
N PHE A 86 5.06 21.93 2.98
CA PHE A 86 5.95 20.79 3.16
C PHE A 86 7.36 21.11 2.68
N ASP A 87 8.37 20.35 3.13
CA ASP A 87 9.71 20.43 2.56
C ASP A 87 9.81 19.47 1.37
N GLY A 88 10.23 20.00 0.22
CA GLY A 88 10.30 19.29 -1.04
C GLY A 88 11.63 19.51 -1.74
N VAL A 89 12.18 18.45 -2.30
CA VAL A 89 13.36 18.52 -3.17
C VAL A 89 13.09 17.74 -4.44
N ARG A 90 13.34 18.37 -5.58
CA ARG A 90 13.31 17.69 -6.88
C ARG A 90 14.48 16.71 -6.99
N GLY A 91 14.15 15.44 -7.14
CA GLY A 91 15.10 14.34 -7.30
C GLY A 91 15.31 13.92 -8.77
N PRO A 92 16.08 12.83 -8.99
CA PRO A 92 16.25 12.22 -10.29
C PRO A 92 14.91 11.82 -10.94
N ALA A 93 14.91 11.71 -12.27
CA ALA A 93 13.73 11.36 -13.07
C ALA A 93 12.52 12.29 -12.86
N ASP A 94 12.77 13.54 -12.45
CA ASP A 94 11.71 14.54 -12.19
C ASP A 94 10.71 14.09 -11.12
N MET A 95 11.18 13.37 -10.09
CA MET A 95 10.36 13.00 -8.94
C MET A 95 10.51 14.02 -7.82
N LEU A 96 9.40 14.36 -7.15
CA LEU A 96 9.45 15.17 -5.93
C LEU A 96 9.70 14.25 -4.73
N ARG A 97 10.78 14.50 -3.98
CA ARG A 97 10.98 13.92 -2.66
C ARG A 97 10.43 14.88 -1.63
N VAL A 98 9.42 14.46 -0.89
CA VAL A 98 8.90 15.18 0.28
C VAL A 98 9.60 14.67 1.53
N SER A 99 9.88 15.56 2.46
CA SER A 99 10.46 15.22 3.76
C SER A 99 9.86 16.04 4.89
N GLY A 100 9.88 15.47 6.08
CA GLY A 100 9.38 16.12 7.28
C GLY A 100 7.86 16.34 7.25
N PRO A 101 7.36 17.15 8.21
CA PRO A 101 5.94 17.27 8.45
C PRO A 101 5.22 18.03 7.33
N VAL A 102 4.05 17.53 6.98
CA VAL A 102 3.13 18.16 6.01
C VAL A 102 2.05 18.92 6.78
N TRP A 103 1.87 20.19 6.47
CA TRP A 103 0.91 21.05 7.16
C TRP A 103 -0.18 21.55 6.19
N TRP A 104 -1.39 21.73 6.69
CA TRP A 104 -2.38 22.61 6.07
C TRP A 104 -2.53 23.88 6.90
N GLU A 105 -2.70 25.03 6.25
CA GLU A 105 -3.00 26.29 6.92
C GLU A 105 -3.86 27.23 6.08
N ASP A 106 -4.76 27.97 6.72
CA ASP A 106 -5.68 28.92 6.09
C ASP A 106 -5.47 30.38 6.55
N GLY A 107 -4.39 30.63 7.32
CA GLY A 107 -4.07 31.92 7.92
C GLY A 107 -4.67 32.14 9.31
N ALA A 108 -5.65 31.32 9.72
CA ALA A 108 -6.21 31.31 11.08
C ALA A 108 -5.83 30.05 11.85
N GLN A 109 -5.77 28.91 11.16
CA GLN A 109 -5.46 27.59 11.71
C GLN A 109 -4.27 26.98 10.99
N ARG A 110 -3.58 26.08 11.71
CA ARG A 110 -2.52 25.23 11.17
C ARG A 110 -2.68 23.83 11.71
N GLU A 111 -2.76 22.85 10.81
CA GLU A 111 -3.02 21.45 11.08
C GLU A 111 -1.86 20.59 10.56
N HIS A 112 -1.39 19.63 11.36
CA HIS A 112 -0.44 18.61 10.89
C HIS A 112 -1.19 17.50 10.17
N LEU A 113 -0.91 17.28 8.89
CA LEU A 113 -1.60 16.30 8.06
C LEU A 113 -0.91 14.93 8.14
N THR A 114 -1.31 14.11 9.10
CA THR A 114 -0.89 12.69 9.21
C THR A 114 -1.93 11.72 8.70
N ASP A 115 -3.16 12.17 8.46
CA ASP A 115 -4.24 11.37 7.88
C ASP A 115 -4.30 11.62 6.36
N PRO A 116 -4.04 10.59 5.52
CA PRO A 116 -4.02 10.79 4.08
C PRO A 116 -5.42 11.00 3.48
N ALA A 117 -6.51 10.55 4.12
CA ALA A 117 -7.86 10.92 3.70
C ALA A 117 -8.10 12.42 3.88
N ARG A 118 -7.64 12.98 5.01
CA ARG A 118 -7.71 14.42 5.25
C ARG A 118 -6.90 15.22 4.23
N LEU A 119 -5.70 14.76 3.86
CA LEU A 119 -4.93 15.38 2.78
C LEU A 119 -5.68 15.32 1.44
N ALA A 120 -6.27 14.18 1.10
CA ALA A 120 -7.08 14.04 -0.10
C ALA A 120 -8.29 14.98 -0.11
N ASP A 121 -8.96 15.17 1.03
CA ASP A 121 -10.04 16.16 1.18
C ASP A 121 -9.54 17.58 0.89
N VAL A 122 -8.40 17.96 1.46
CA VAL A 122 -7.79 19.28 1.27
C VAL A 122 -7.38 19.54 -0.18
N LEU A 123 -6.81 18.54 -0.85
CA LEU A 123 -6.30 18.67 -2.21
C LEU A 123 -7.38 18.51 -3.30
N LEU A 124 -8.26 17.53 -3.13
CA LEU A 124 -9.14 17.02 -4.19
C LEU A 124 -10.62 17.27 -3.90
N GLY A 125 -10.98 17.71 -2.69
CA GLY A 125 -12.38 17.83 -2.26
C GLY A 125 -12.99 16.51 -1.82
N GLY A 126 -12.17 15.49 -1.55
CA GLY A 126 -12.54 14.21 -0.97
C GLY A 126 -12.92 13.13 -1.98
N GLY A 127 -13.67 12.13 -1.51
CA GLY A 127 -14.16 10.99 -2.30
C GLY A 127 -13.50 9.65 -1.95
N ASP A 128 -13.82 8.63 -2.74
CA ASP A 128 -13.44 7.23 -2.46
C ASP A 128 -11.93 7.02 -2.33
N VAL A 129 -11.12 7.87 -2.97
CA VAL A 129 -9.65 7.83 -2.88
C VAL A 129 -9.13 7.98 -1.45
N GLY A 130 -9.84 8.71 -0.58
CA GLY A 130 -9.45 8.87 0.82
C GLY A 130 -9.42 7.54 1.57
N ALA A 131 -10.43 6.69 1.34
CA ALA A 131 -10.51 5.36 1.93
C ALA A 131 -9.40 4.45 1.41
N GLU A 132 -9.07 4.50 0.12
CA GLU A 132 -7.95 3.74 -0.47
C GLU A 132 -6.60 4.14 0.13
N LEU A 133 -6.39 5.44 0.36
CA LEU A 133 -5.16 5.94 0.96
C LEU A 133 -5.03 5.54 2.43
N VAL A 134 -6.12 5.59 3.19
CA VAL A 134 -6.17 5.09 4.57
C VAL A 134 -5.89 3.59 4.59
N ASN A 135 -6.50 2.82 3.68
CA ASN A 135 -6.24 1.39 3.53
C ASN A 135 -4.76 1.11 3.21
N SER A 136 -4.14 1.88 2.33
CA SER A 136 -2.70 1.80 2.02
C SER A 136 -1.82 2.09 3.25
N ALA A 137 -2.15 3.12 4.04
CA ALA A 137 -1.41 3.48 5.25
C ALA A 137 -1.50 2.39 6.32
N VAL A 138 -2.70 1.85 6.57
CA VAL A 138 -2.94 0.74 7.49
C VAL A 138 -2.14 -0.50 7.09
N ASN A 139 -2.24 -0.92 5.83
CA ASN A 139 -1.54 -2.12 5.36
C ASN A 139 -0.02 -1.94 5.35
N SER A 140 0.47 -0.73 5.12
CA SER A 140 1.90 -0.41 5.27
C SER A 140 2.36 -0.54 6.73
N ALA A 141 1.57 -0.08 7.69
CA ALA A 141 1.87 -0.24 9.12
C ALA A 141 1.85 -1.73 9.53
N VAL A 142 0.82 -2.49 9.10
CA VAL A 142 0.74 -3.95 9.34
C VAL A 142 1.95 -4.68 8.74
N ALA A 143 2.37 -4.34 7.53
CA ALA A 143 3.53 -4.95 6.88
C ALA A 143 4.83 -4.68 7.69
N LYS A 144 5.02 -3.46 8.21
CA LYS A 144 6.17 -3.12 9.05
C LYS A 144 6.20 -3.91 10.37
N CYS A 145 5.06 -4.19 10.99
CA CYS A 145 4.98 -5.01 12.20
C CYS A 145 5.44 -6.46 12.00
N ARG A 146 5.51 -6.91 10.74
CA ARG A 146 5.87 -8.27 10.35
C ARG A 146 7.31 -8.38 9.87
N LEU A 147 8.06 -7.27 9.86
CA LEU A 147 9.46 -7.29 9.46
C LEU A 147 10.26 -8.21 10.39
N PRO A 148 11.07 -9.12 9.83
CA PRO A 148 11.93 -9.96 10.66
C PRO A 148 12.98 -9.10 11.37
N VAL A 149 13.26 -9.43 12.63
CA VAL A 149 14.41 -8.87 13.34
C VAL A 149 15.67 -9.56 12.84
N LEU A 150 16.53 -8.81 12.17
CA LEU A 150 17.76 -9.33 11.58
C LEU A 150 18.94 -9.12 12.53
N ALA A 151 19.76 -10.16 12.72
CA ALA A 151 20.97 -10.10 13.55
C ALA A 151 22.18 -9.43 12.83
N ALA A 152 22.07 -9.22 11.52
CA ALA A 152 23.05 -8.58 10.65
C ALA A 152 22.31 -7.81 9.53
N ASP A 153 23.04 -7.21 8.59
CA ASP A 153 22.42 -6.59 7.42
C ASP A 153 21.67 -7.62 6.55
N ALA A 154 20.63 -7.16 5.85
CA ALA A 154 19.73 -8.02 5.10
C ALA A 154 20.42 -8.85 4.01
N LEU A 155 21.46 -8.32 3.36
CA LEU A 155 22.16 -9.03 2.30
C LEU A 155 23.02 -10.16 2.87
N THR A 156 23.68 -9.94 4.01
CA THR A 156 24.40 -10.98 4.73
C THR A 156 23.47 -12.11 5.17
N VAL A 157 22.31 -11.79 5.76
CA VAL A 157 21.34 -12.80 6.18
C VAL A 157 20.79 -13.56 4.97
N ALA A 158 20.37 -12.86 3.91
CA ALA A 158 19.85 -13.47 2.70
C ALA A 158 20.88 -14.40 2.04
N GLY A 159 22.15 -13.99 1.97
CA GLY A 159 23.22 -14.82 1.42
C GLY A 159 23.45 -16.12 2.20
N ALA A 160 23.28 -16.09 3.53
CA ALA A 160 23.40 -17.27 4.37
C ALA A 160 22.22 -18.25 4.24
N LEU A 161 21.03 -17.76 3.85
CA LEU A 161 19.83 -18.58 3.63
C LEU A 161 19.83 -19.33 2.28
N GLY A 162 20.72 -18.96 1.36
CA GLY A 162 20.74 -19.49 0.00
C GLY A 162 19.76 -18.75 -0.94
N PRO A 163 19.76 -19.07 -2.24
CA PRO A 163 19.05 -18.28 -3.26
C PRO A 163 17.55 -18.11 -3.00
N ASP A 164 16.83 -19.21 -2.78
CA ASP A 164 15.36 -19.17 -2.70
C ASP A 164 14.87 -18.48 -1.43
N ALA A 165 15.35 -18.93 -0.27
CA ALA A 165 14.99 -18.35 1.03
C ALA A 165 15.55 -16.93 1.21
N GLY A 166 16.72 -16.64 0.63
CA GLY A 166 17.29 -15.30 0.60
C GLY A 166 16.45 -14.33 -0.22
N VAL A 167 15.99 -14.73 -1.41
CA VAL A 167 15.07 -13.91 -2.23
C VAL A 167 13.75 -13.70 -1.48
N LEU A 168 13.16 -14.74 -0.90
CA LEU A 168 11.94 -14.61 -0.11
C LEU A 168 12.09 -13.60 1.03
N LEU A 169 13.20 -13.66 1.78
CA LEU A 169 13.50 -12.68 2.82
C LEU A 169 13.52 -11.25 2.24
N LEU A 170 14.25 -11.03 1.14
CA LEU A 170 14.38 -9.70 0.55
C LEU A 170 13.04 -9.16 0.02
N GLU A 171 12.19 -10.02 -0.55
CA GLU A 171 10.82 -9.66 -0.96
C GLU A 171 9.96 -9.26 0.26
N GLN A 172 10.06 -9.99 1.37
CA GLN A 172 9.34 -9.69 2.61
C GLN A 172 9.77 -8.36 3.27
N LEU A 173 10.99 -7.88 3.00
CA LEU A 173 11.45 -6.57 3.46
C LEU A 173 10.83 -5.39 2.67
N SER A 174 10.22 -5.66 1.50
CA SER A 174 9.60 -4.65 0.65
C SER A 174 8.20 -4.24 1.15
N THR A 175 8.16 -3.44 2.21
CA THR A 175 6.92 -3.06 2.92
C THR A 175 6.29 -1.75 2.46
N ALA A 176 7.00 -0.92 1.68
CA ALA A 176 6.50 0.40 1.25
C ALA A 176 5.59 0.34 0.00
N GLY A 177 5.57 -0.80 -0.72
CA GLY A 177 4.85 -0.91 -1.99
C GLY A 177 5.51 -0.08 -3.10
N HIS A 178 4.70 0.37 -4.08
CA HIS A 178 5.21 1.15 -5.20
C HIS A 178 5.63 2.56 -4.76
N ASN A 179 6.89 2.91 -5.02
CA ASN A 179 7.50 4.19 -4.66
C ASN A 179 6.88 5.46 -5.28
N VAL A 180 5.99 5.36 -6.27
CA VAL A 180 5.35 6.52 -6.94
C VAL A 180 3.83 6.49 -6.86
N HIS A 181 3.23 5.41 -6.34
CA HIS A 181 1.79 5.27 -6.26
C HIS A 181 1.35 5.40 -4.80
N PRO A 182 0.53 6.39 -4.43
CA PRO A 182 0.18 6.63 -3.03
C PRO A 182 -0.66 5.51 -2.41
N CYS A 183 -1.38 4.75 -3.23
CA CYS A 183 -2.14 3.57 -2.82
C CYS A 183 -1.31 2.27 -2.98
N GLY A 184 0.02 2.32 -2.90
CA GLY A 184 0.95 1.24 -3.25
C GLY A 184 0.81 -0.05 -2.42
N ARG A 185 0.12 -0.01 -1.28
CA ARG A 185 -0.16 -1.17 -0.41
C ARG A 185 -1.64 -1.40 -0.15
N THR A 186 -2.51 -0.84 -0.98
CA THR A 186 -3.96 -1.05 -0.84
C THR A 186 -4.32 -2.52 -1.02
N ARG A 187 -5.23 -3.02 -0.19
CA ARG A 187 -5.72 -4.41 -0.16
C ARG A 187 -7.26 -4.42 -0.11
N LEU A 188 -7.89 -3.73 -1.06
CA LEU A 188 -9.37 -3.69 -1.13
C LEU A 188 -9.94 -5.10 -1.28
N GLY A 189 -10.98 -5.39 -0.50
CA GLY A 189 -11.63 -6.69 -0.45
C GLY A 189 -11.00 -7.70 0.50
N MET A 190 -9.79 -7.46 1.02
CA MET A 190 -9.17 -8.31 2.04
C MET A 190 -9.46 -7.77 3.44
N SER A 191 -9.92 -8.65 4.33
CA SER A 191 -9.93 -8.33 5.77
C SER A 191 -8.50 -8.28 6.32
N ILE A 192 -8.31 -7.72 7.52
CA ILE A 192 -6.99 -7.77 8.17
C ILE A 192 -6.56 -9.22 8.44
N SER A 193 -7.50 -10.11 8.76
CA SER A 193 -7.17 -11.53 8.88
C SER A 193 -6.69 -12.13 7.56
N ASP A 194 -7.27 -11.73 6.41
CA ASP A 194 -6.80 -12.17 5.10
C ASP A 194 -5.41 -11.61 4.79
N VAL A 195 -5.16 -10.32 5.09
CA VAL A 195 -3.84 -9.69 4.91
C VAL A 195 -2.78 -10.42 5.72
N MET A 196 -3.08 -10.75 6.98
CA MET A 196 -2.16 -11.50 7.84
C MET A 196 -1.88 -12.91 7.31
N ARG A 197 -2.82 -13.51 6.58
CA ARG A 197 -2.72 -14.88 6.07
C ARG A 197 -2.12 -14.96 4.66
N PHE A 198 -2.34 -13.96 3.83
CA PHE A 198 -2.07 -14.04 2.38
C PHE A 198 -1.22 -12.92 1.82
N ASP A 199 -0.99 -11.81 2.55
CA ASP A 199 -0.11 -10.74 2.04
C ASP A 199 1.38 -11.11 2.13
N VAL A 200 2.18 -10.41 1.33
CA VAL A 200 3.64 -10.49 1.31
C VAL A 200 4.19 -10.31 2.73
N GLY A 201 4.90 -11.31 3.23
CA GLY A 201 5.33 -11.39 4.64
C GLY A 201 4.93 -12.69 5.34
N VAL A 202 4.19 -13.59 4.69
CA VAL A 202 3.98 -14.96 5.18
C VAL A 202 5.09 -15.88 4.70
N GLU A 203 5.40 -16.92 5.49
CA GLU A 203 6.39 -17.93 5.14
C GLU A 203 5.97 -18.76 3.92
N GLY A 204 4.67 -18.99 3.77
CA GLY A 204 4.09 -19.68 2.63
C GLY A 204 2.58 -19.84 2.77
N VAL A 205 1.96 -20.29 1.68
CA VAL A 205 0.55 -20.66 1.65
C VAL A 205 0.41 -22.01 0.96
N GLU A 206 -0.44 -22.88 1.48
CA GLU A 206 -0.84 -24.08 0.77
C GLU A 206 -1.79 -23.68 -0.36
N LEU A 207 -1.52 -24.14 -1.58
CA LEU A 207 -2.35 -23.90 -2.75
C LEU A 207 -3.35 -25.05 -2.91
N PRO A 208 -4.66 -24.80 -2.76
CA PRO A 208 -5.65 -25.78 -3.17
C PRO A 208 -5.52 -26.10 -4.66
N VAL A 209 -5.78 -27.35 -5.02
CA VAL A 209 -5.80 -27.81 -6.41
C VAL A 209 -7.22 -28.16 -6.77
N VAL A 210 -7.71 -27.61 -7.87
CA VAL A 210 -9.06 -27.87 -8.39
C VAL A 210 -8.98 -28.58 -9.73
N ALA A 211 -9.91 -29.50 -9.96
CA ALA A 211 -10.10 -30.11 -11.27
C ALA A 211 -10.95 -29.18 -12.15
N VAL A 212 -10.38 -28.73 -13.27
CA VAL A 212 -11.03 -27.86 -14.25
C VAL A 212 -11.30 -28.67 -15.51
N ARG A 213 -12.50 -28.57 -16.08
CA ARG A 213 -12.80 -29.25 -17.35
C ARG A 213 -11.86 -28.78 -18.45
N ARG A 214 -11.32 -29.72 -19.22
CA ARG A 214 -10.33 -29.43 -20.26
C ARG A 214 -10.89 -28.54 -21.38
N ASP A 215 -12.18 -28.62 -21.66
CA ASP A 215 -12.82 -27.82 -22.72
C ASP A 215 -13.06 -26.36 -22.35
N VAL A 216 -12.92 -25.99 -21.07
CA VAL A 216 -12.97 -24.60 -20.59
C VAL A 216 -11.63 -24.10 -20.05
N HIS A 217 -10.64 -24.99 -19.92
CA HIS A 217 -9.29 -24.62 -19.51
C HIS A 217 -8.55 -23.91 -20.64
N VAL A 218 -8.03 -22.73 -20.34
CA VAL A 218 -7.21 -21.93 -21.26
C VAL A 218 -5.81 -21.83 -20.68
N GLY A 219 -4.81 -22.16 -21.49
CA GLY A 219 -3.40 -22.15 -21.10
C GLY A 219 -2.79 -23.55 -21.06
N ASP A 220 -1.52 -23.59 -20.64
CA ASP A 220 -0.73 -24.80 -20.54
C ASP A 220 -1.14 -25.62 -19.32
N ASP A 221 -1.22 -26.93 -19.48
CA ASP A 221 -1.33 -27.85 -18.34
C ASP A 221 0.07 -28.07 -17.76
N VAL A 222 0.33 -27.45 -16.61
CA VAL A 222 1.60 -27.54 -15.89
C VAL A 222 1.54 -28.55 -14.75
N GLY A 223 0.47 -29.35 -14.61
CA GLY A 223 0.28 -30.25 -13.48
C GLY A 223 1.44 -31.24 -13.30
N ALA A 224 1.90 -31.84 -14.40
CA ALA A 224 3.05 -32.75 -14.39
C ALA A 224 4.36 -32.06 -13.97
N LEU A 225 4.58 -30.80 -14.38
CA LEU A 225 5.76 -30.02 -13.98
C LEU A 225 5.75 -29.69 -12.48
N LEU A 226 4.56 -29.53 -11.91
CA LEU A 226 4.35 -29.29 -10.48
C LEU A 226 4.29 -30.58 -9.65
N GLY A 227 4.42 -31.76 -10.27
CA GLY A 227 4.32 -33.05 -9.58
C GLY A 227 2.92 -33.38 -9.08
N LEU A 228 1.88 -32.78 -9.66
CA LEU A 228 0.49 -33.12 -9.35
C LEU A 228 0.12 -34.50 -9.94
N PRO A 229 -0.82 -35.24 -9.34
CA PRO A 229 -1.29 -36.50 -9.91
C PRO A 229 -1.96 -36.27 -11.26
N GLU A 230 -2.07 -37.33 -12.05
CA GLU A 230 -2.80 -37.27 -13.32
C GLU A 230 -4.28 -36.94 -13.06
N ALA A 231 -4.83 -36.00 -13.83
CA ALA A 231 -6.23 -35.63 -13.74
C ALA A 231 -7.12 -36.73 -14.32
N GLU A 232 -8.39 -36.78 -13.89
CA GLU A 232 -9.37 -37.63 -14.56
C GLU A 232 -9.54 -37.25 -16.04
N PRO A 233 -9.88 -38.21 -16.93
CA PRO A 233 -10.09 -37.92 -18.34
C PRO A 233 -11.08 -36.77 -18.58
N GLY A 234 -10.65 -35.78 -19.34
CA GLY A 234 -11.43 -34.57 -19.62
C GLY A 234 -11.25 -33.43 -18.62
N TYR A 235 -10.35 -33.57 -17.64
CA TYR A 235 -9.98 -32.53 -16.68
C TYR A 235 -8.48 -32.21 -16.72
N VAL A 236 -8.12 -31.10 -16.09
CA VAL A 236 -6.75 -30.73 -15.71
C VAL A 236 -6.73 -30.27 -14.26
N LEU A 237 -5.59 -30.39 -13.58
CA LEU A 237 -5.42 -29.95 -12.21
C LEU A 237 -4.78 -28.56 -12.18
N GLN A 238 -5.49 -27.59 -11.62
CA GLN A 238 -5.04 -26.20 -11.54
C GLN A 238 -4.84 -25.79 -10.07
N PRO A 239 -3.62 -25.38 -9.65
CA PRO A 239 -3.46 -24.72 -8.37
C PRO A 239 -4.15 -23.36 -8.39
N VAL A 240 -4.85 -23.04 -7.31
CA VAL A 240 -5.53 -21.76 -7.10
C VAL A 240 -5.03 -21.12 -5.82
N HIS A 241 -5.05 -19.78 -5.79
CA HIS A 241 -4.78 -19.07 -4.55
C HIS A 241 -5.95 -19.32 -3.57
N PRO A 242 -5.70 -19.53 -2.26
CA PRO A 242 -6.75 -19.84 -1.28
C PRO A 242 -7.68 -18.67 -0.88
N TRP A 243 -7.44 -17.46 -1.40
CA TRP A 243 -8.31 -16.26 -1.25
C TRP A 243 -9.08 -16.01 -2.53
#